data_AF-A0A382QVH1-F1
#
_entry.id   AF-A0A382QVH1-F1
#
_cell.length_a   1.000
_cell.length_b   1.000
_cell.length_c   1.000
_cell.angle_alpha   90.00
_cell.angle_beta   90.00
_cell.angle_gamma   90.00
#
_symmetry.space_group_name_H-M   'P 1'
#
loop_
_entity.id
_entity.type
_entity.pdbx_description
1 polymer ?
#
loop_
_entity_poly.entity_id
_entity_poly.type
_entity_poly.pdbx_seq_one_letter_code
_entity_poly.pdbx_strand_id
1 'polypeptide(L)'
;MTFVMVYFVRLVAVMVIVVAAMIYVLKVESGVAYPFRNLLPMLTVILLAAATLKKGGGQWTADGWGWPLGTLGFAIPAIGLSLYLHYGYEVDLNGMYSESIYPSEVFRYLPIYTMFAGAIGFAIGWIIGKN
;
A
#
# COMPACT_ATOMS: atom_id res chain seq x y z
N MET A 1 -26.38 14.16 -1.24
CA MET A 1 -24.90 14.19 -1.33
C MET A 1 -24.52 13.79 -2.75
N THR A 2 -23.81 14.64 -3.48
CA THR A 2 -23.48 14.38 -4.91
C THR A 2 -22.43 13.25 -5.03
N PHE A 3 -22.40 12.56 -6.18
CA PHE A 3 -21.38 11.55 -6.48
C PHE A 3 -19.96 12.02 -6.14
N VAL A 4 -19.62 13.24 -6.58
CA VAL A 4 -18.31 13.87 -6.35
C VAL A 4 -17.98 13.95 -4.87
N MET A 5 -18.94 14.38 -4.04
CA MET A 5 -18.76 14.52 -2.59
C MET A 5 -18.58 13.15 -1.91
N VAL A 6 -19.38 12.14 -2.29
CA VAL A 6 -19.24 10.77 -1.74
C VAL A 6 -17.90 10.15 -2.11
N TYR A 7 -17.53 10.24 -3.39
CA TYR A 7 -16.26 9.74 -3.91
C TYR A 7 -15.09 10.39 -3.17
N PHE A 8 -15.09 11.72 -3.07
CA PHE A 8 -14.01 12.47 -2.44
C PHE A 8 -13.84 12.13 -0.96
N VAL A 9 -14.93 12.15 -0.17
CA VAL A 9 -14.86 11.85 1.28
C VAL A 9 -14.27 10.47 1.54
N ARG A 10 -14.64 9.47 0.73
CA ARG A 10 -14.17 8.09 0.93
C ARG A 10 -12.75 7.87 0.44
N LEU A 11 -12.37 8.52 -0.66
CA LEU A 11 -10.99 8.48 -1.13
C LEU A 11 -10.06 9.20 -0.14
N VAL A 12 -10.49 10.34 0.44
CA VAL A 12 -9.72 11.08 1.44
C VAL A 12 -9.40 10.22 2.66
N ALA A 13 -10.34 9.42 3.16
CA ALA A 13 -10.07 8.52 4.28
C ALA A 13 -8.89 7.57 3.99
N VAL A 14 -8.83 7.00 2.78
CA VAL A 14 -7.72 6.15 2.34
C VAL A 14 -6.45 6.97 2.16
N MET A 15 -6.53 8.12 1.49
CA MET A 15 -5.37 8.99 1.26
C MET A 15 -4.71 9.42 2.56
N VAL A 16 -5.48 9.76 3.60
CA VAL A 16 -4.92 10.17 4.91
C VAL A 16 -4.04 9.06 5.49
N ILE A 17 -4.53 7.82 5.51
CA ILE A 17 -3.79 6.68 6.06
C ILE A 17 -2.56 6.37 5.20
N VAL A 18 -2.73 6.34 3.88
CA VAL A 18 -1.63 6.02 2.96
C VAL A 18 -0.56 7.12 2.95
N VAL A 19 -0.94 8.39 3.01
CA VAL A 19 0.01 9.51 3.12
C VAL A 19 0.76 9.46 4.44
N ALA A 20 0.10 9.10 5.56
CA ALA A 20 0.80 8.88 6.83
C ALA A 20 1.86 7.76 6.71
N ALA A 21 1.54 6.66 6.04
CA ALA A 21 2.49 5.60 5.74
C ALA A 21 3.65 6.08 4.84
N MET A 22 3.37 6.91 3.84
CA MET A 22 4.39 7.50 2.96
C MET A 22 5.33 8.40 3.76
N ILE A 23 4.80 9.28 4.62
CA ILE A 23 5.60 10.15 5.48
C ILE A 23 6.50 9.31 6.40
N TYR A 24 5.97 8.23 6.97
CA TYR A 24 6.74 7.32 7.79
C TYR A 24 7.91 6.68 7.02
N VAL A 25 7.66 6.16 5.82
CA VAL A 25 8.71 5.60 4.95
C VAL A 25 9.76 6.65 4.58
N LEU A 26 9.32 7.85 4.17
CA LEU A 26 10.22 8.96 3.87
C LEU A 26 11.10 9.33 5.07
N LYS A 27 10.56 9.30 6.30
CA LYS A 27 11.29 9.56 7.53
C LYS A 27 12.37 8.50 7.76
N VAL A 28 12.01 7.22 7.68
CA VAL A 28 12.92 6.10 7.97
C VAL A 28 14.05 6.02 6.94
N GLU A 29 13.76 6.23 5.66
CA GLU A 29 14.76 6.15 4.59
C GLU A 29 15.54 7.44 4.32
N SER A 30 15.21 8.53 5.03
CA SER A 30 15.80 9.86 4.77
C SER A 30 17.32 9.84 4.93
N GLY A 31 18.04 10.06 3.83
CA GLY A 31 19.51 10.06 3.81
C GLY A 31 20.17 8.68 3.78
N VAL A 32 19.40 7.59 3.65
CA VAL A 32 19.91 6.21 3.77
C VAL A 32 19.70 5.37 2.52
N ALA A 33 18.57 5.52 1.81
CA ALA A 33 18.18 4.57 0.75
C ALA A 33 17.42 5.20 -0.43
N TYR A 34 16.31 4.59 -0.86
CA TYR A 34 15.57 4.92 -2.08
C TYR A 34 14.13 5.38 -1.76
N PRO A 35 13.96 6.43 -0.93
CA PRO A 35 12.69 6.77 -0.28
C PRO A 35 11.53 6.92 -1.28
N PHE A 36 11.77 7.58 -2.42
CA PHE A 36 10.72 7.81 -3.42
C PHE A 36 10.30 6.56 -4.18
N ARG A 37 11.18 5.55 -4.32
CA ARG A 37 10.84 4.29 -4.99
C ARG A 37 9.93 3.44 -4.12
N ASN A 38 10.15 3.46 -2.81
CA ASN A 38 9.34 2.72 -1.83
C ASN A 38 7.96 3.33 -1.58
N LEU A 39 7.65 4.48 -2.19
CA LEU A 39 6.29 5.03 -2.22
C LEU A 39 5.40 4.36 -3.28
N LEU A 40 5.98 3.64 -4.25
CA LEU A 40 5.23 3.05 -5.36
C LEU A 40 4.06 2.14 -4.93
N PRO A 41 4.21 1.25 -3.92
CA PRO A 41 3.10 0.41 -3.46
C PRO A 41 1.96 1.24 -2.85
N MET A 42 2.31 2.30 -2.12
CA MET A 42 1.35 3.20 -1.47
C MET A 42 0.57 4.03 -2.50
N LEU A 43 1.27 4.59 -3.49
CA LEU A 43 0.65 5.28 -4.61
C LEU A 43 -0.32 4.35 -5.37
N THR A 44 0.08 3.09 -5.55
CA THR A 44 -0.78 2.09 -6.21
C THR A 44 -2.05 1.81 -5.41
N VAL A 45 -1.99 1.77 -4.08
CA VAL A 45 -3.19 1.65 -3.23
C VAL A 45 -4.15 2.82 -3.43
N ILE A 46 -3.64 4.07 -3.51
CA ILE A 46 -4.48 5.25 -3.77
C ILE A 46 -5.16 5.12 -5.14
N LEU A 47 -4.41 4.70 -6.17
CA LEU A 47 -4.95 4.51 -7.52
C LEU A 47 -6.00 3.41 -7.58
N LEU A 48 -5.78 2.27 -6.90
CA LEU A 48 -6.74 1.18 -6.82
C LEU A 48 -8.00 1.58 -6.03
N ALA A 49 -7.85 2.29 -4.93
CA ALA A 49 -8.98 2.84 -4.17
C ALA A 49 -9.82 3.79 -5.03
N ALA A 50 -9.17 4.71 -5.76
CA ALA A 50 -9.83 5.61 -6.70
C ALA A 50 -10.57 4.84 -7.81
N ALA A 51 -9.95 3.82 -8.39
CA ALA A 51 -10.56 2.98 -9.43
C ALA A 51 -11.79 2.21 -8.90
N THR A 52 -11.67 1.60 -7.72
CA THR A 52 -12.76 0.87 -7.05
C THR A 52 -13.95 1.78 -6.78
N LEU A 53 -13.71 2.94 -6.17
CA LEU A 53 -14.77 3.91 -5.89
C LEU A 53 -15.39 4.46 -7.17
N LYS A 54 -14.60 4.71 -8.22
CA LYS A 54 -15.13 5.19 -9.51
C LYS A 54 -16.08 4.18 -10.13
N LYS A 55 -15.72 2.89 -10.11
CA LYS A 55 -16.56 1.82 -10.67
C LYS A 55 -17.85 1.60 -9.90
N GLY A 56 -17.80 1.68 -8.57
CA GLY A 56 -19.02 1.60 -7.75
C GLY A 56 -19.78 2.92 -7.58
N GLY A 57 -19.59 3.94 -8.44
CA GLY A 57 -20.36 5.18 -8.33
C GLY A 57 -20.16 5.93 -7.01
N GLY A 58 -18.93 5.91 -6.46
CA GLY A 58 -18.58 6.45 -5.14
C GLY A 58 -18.82 5.46 -4.00
N GLN A 59 -19.35 4.27 -4.29
CA GLN A 59 -19.53 3.19 -3.33
C GLN A 59 -18.47 2.10 -3.49
N TRP A 60 -18.03 1.52 -2.37
CA TRP A 60 -17.01 0.48 -2.38
C TRP A 60 -17.50 -0.83 -3.02
N THR A 61 -18.79 -1.15 -2.85
CA THR A 61 -19.35 -2.48 -3.15
C THR A 61 -20.49 -2.44 -4.17
N ALA A 62 -20.82 -1.28 -4.75
CA ALA A 62 -21.96 -1.16 -5.65
C ALA A 62 -21.76 -1.86 -7.02
N ASP A 63 -20.52 -2.13 -7.41
CA ASP A 63 -20.16 -2.96 -8.57
C ASP A 63 -19.68 -4.36 -8.12
N GLY A 64 -20.31 -4.88 -7.05
CA GLY A 64 -19.94 -6.15 -6.43
C GLY A 64 -18.69 -6.08 -5.54
N TRP A 65 -18.23 -7.25 -5.09
CA TRP A 65 -17.13 -7.38 -4.12
C TRP A 65 -15.74 -7.55 -4.74
N GLY A 66 -15.64 -7.83 -6.05
CA GLY A 66 -14.35 -8.07 -6.72
C GLY A 66 -13.36 -6.91 -6.58
N TRP A 67 -13.75 -5.69 -6.96
CA TRP A 67 -12.91 -4.48 -6.85
C TRP A 67 -12.49 -4.15 -5.40
N PRO A 68 -13.41 -4.09 -4.41
CA PRO A 68 -13.02 -3.76 -3.04
C PRO A 68 -12.15 -4.85 -2.41
N LEU A 69 -12.47 -6.13 -2.60
CA LEU A 69 -11.64 -7.22 -2.05
C LEU A 69 -10.29 -7.32 -2.76
N GLY A 70 -10.21 -7.08 -4.07
CA GLY A 70 -8.94 -6.97 -4.77
C GLY A 70 -8.09 -5.80 -4.26
N THR A 71 -8.69 -4.63 -4.06
CA THR A 71 -7.97 -3.45 -3.52
C THR A 71 -7.45 -3.70 -2.12
N LEU A 72 -8.27 -4.29 -1.24
CA LEU A 72 -7.88 -4.68 0.11
C LEU A 72 -6.77 -5.74 0.07
N GLY A 73 -6.93 -6.76 -0.78
CA GLY A 73 -5.97 -7.82 -0.99
C GLY A 73 -4.62 -7.31 -1.50
N PHE A 74 -4.60 -6.25 -2.31
CA PHE A 74 -3.35 -5.57 -2.68
C PHE A 74 -2.74 -4.83 -1.49
N ALA A 75 -3.54 -4.04 -0.78
CA ALA A 75 -3.07 -3.12 0.25
C ALA A 75 -2.40 -3.85 1.43
N ILE A 76 -2.95 -4.99 1.86
CA ILE A 76 -2.43 -5.76 3.01
C ILE A 76 -0.94 -6.13 2.83
N PRO A 77 -0.53 -6.89 1.80
CA PRO A 77 0.88 -7.21 1.60
C PRO A 77 1.68 -5.99 1.13
N ALA A 78 1.13 -5.14 0.26
CA ALA A 78 1.89 -4.02 -0.31
C ALA A 78 2.30 -2.99 0.76
N ILE A 79 1.35 -2.54 1.59
CA ILE A 79 1.60 -1.59 2.67
C ILE A 79 2.11 -2.31 3.91
N GLY A 80 1.53 -3.45 4.28
CA GLY A 80 1.88 -4.17 5.50
C GLY A 80 3.34 -4.63 5.51
N LEU A 81 3.82 -5.27 4.43
CA LEU A 81 5.23 -5.68 4.34
C LEU A 81 6.17 -4.46 4.29
N SER A 82 5.77 -3.41 3.57
CA SER A 82 6.53 -2.15 3.52
C SER A 82 6.70 -1.59 4.93
N LEU A 83 5.62 -1.36 5.66
CA LEU A 83 5.66 -0.78 6.99
C LEU A 83 6.38 -1.69 8.00
N TYR A 84 6.18 -3.01 7.91
CA TYR A 84 6.85 -3.96 8.78
C TYR A 84 8.37 -3.89 8.64
N LEU A 85 8.89 -3.85 7.41
CA LEU A 85 10.33 -3.77 7.19
C LEU A 85 10.89 -2.39 7.53
N HIS A 86 10.17 -1.29 7.28
CA HIS A 86 10.63 0.03 7.74
C HIS A 86 10.67 0.11 9.27
N TYR A 87 9.67 -0.44 9.95
CA TYR A 87 9.66 -0.53 11.40
C TYR A 87 10.82 -1.38 11.90
N GLY A 88 10.99 -2.58 11.35
CA GLY A 88 12.10 -3.46 11.70
C GLY A 88 13.46 -2.81 11.52
N TYR A 89 13.62 -1.98 10.49
CA TYR A 89 14.83 -1.20 10.27
C TYR A 89 15.02 -0.10 11.31
N GLU A 90 13.97 0.69 11.57
CA GLU A 90 14.02 1.82 12.50
C GLU A 90 14.36 1.40 13.93
N VAL A 91 13.84 0.25 14.38
CA VAL A 91 14.10 -0.27 15.73
C VAL A 91 15.22 -1.31 15.79
N ASP A 92 15.94 -1.52 14.68
CA ASP A 92 16.99 -2.51 14.54
C ASP A 92 16.55 -3.93 14.99
N LEU A 93 15.34 -4.32 14.58
CA LEU A 93 14.69 -5.57 14.97
C LEU A 93 15.54 -6.77 14.55
N ASN A 94 16.05 -7.52 15.52
CA ASN A 94 16.97 -8.64 15.30
C ASN A 94 18.23 -8.25 14.52
N GLY A 95 18.78 -7.05 14.77
CA GLY A 95 20.04 -6.60 14.16
C GLY A 95 19.92 -6.26 12.67
N MET A 96 18.71 -5.89 12.21
CA MET A 96 18.43 -5.69 10.78
C MET A 96 19.29 -4.60 10.13
N TYR A 97 19.69 -3.58 10.90
CA TYR A 97 20.66 -2.57 10.50
C TYR A 97 22.06 -2.86 11.07
N SER A 98 22.18 -3.20 12.35
CA SER A 98 23.47 -3.28 13.04
C SER A 98 24.29 -4.54 12.72
N GLU A 99 23.64 -5.66 12.39
CA GLU A 99 24.29 -6.94 12.10
C GLU A 99 24.34 -7.26 10.60
N SER A 100 23.73 -6.43 9.75
CA SER A 100 23.70 -6.62 8.30
C SER A 100 24.90 -5.96 7.61
N ILE A 101 25.52 -6.69 6.67
CA ILE A 101 26.62 -6.16 5.84
C ILE A 101 26.11 -5.08 4.86
N TYR A 102 24.86 -5.20 4.39
CA TYR A 102 24.24 -4.29 3.43
C TYR A 102 22.82 -3.90 3.87
N PRO A 103 22.70 -3.12 4.96
CA PRO A 103 21.42 -2.92 5.61
C PRO A 103 20.40 -2.15 4.75
N SER A 104 20.85 -1.33 3.81
CA SER A 104 19.98 -0.56 2.91
C SER A 104 19.51 -1.33 1.67
N GLU A 105 20.10 -2.50 1.34
CA GLU A 105 19.73 -3.27 0.14
C GLU A 105 18.32 -3.86 0.23
N VAL A 106 17.81 -4.05 1.46
CA VAL A 106 16.40 -4.45 1.67
C VAL A 106 15.44 -3.49 0.97
N PHE A 107 15.71 -2.18 1.05
CA PHE A 107 14.88 -1.12 0.46
C PHE A 107 15.03 -1.00 -1.05
N ARG A 108 16.09 -1.54 -1.64
CA ARG A 108 16.31 -1.51 -3.10
C ARG A 108 15.28 -2.35 -3.84
N TYR A 109 14.99 -3.54 -3.31
CA TYR A 109 14.10 -4.52 -3.94
C TYR A 109 12.69 -4.51 -3.34
N LEU A 110 12.52 -3.87 -2.19
CA LEU A 110 11.25 -3.78 -1.50
C LEU A 110 10.05 -3.35 -2.38
N PRO A 111 10.16 -2.35 -3.29
CA PRO A 111 9.03 -1.97 -4.12
C PRO A 111 8.57 -3.13 -5.02
N ILE A 112 9.51 -3.90 -5.59
CA ILE A 112 9.19 -5.00 -6.49
C ILE A 112 8.49 -6.12 -5.71
N TYR A 113 9.02 -6.50 -4.55
CA TYR A 113 8.43 -7.55 -3.71
C TYR A 113 7.03 -7.19 -3.23
N THR A 114 6.85 -5.96 -2.73
CA THR A 114 5.56 -5.48 -2.21
C THR A 114 4.52 -5.28 -3.31
N MET A 115 4.92 -4.77 -4.48
CA MET A 115 4.04 -4.67 -5.65
C MET A 115 3.61 -6.05 -6.16
N PHE A 116 4.53 -7.01 -6.23
CA PHE A 116 4.23 -8.36 -6.71
C PHE A 116 3.33 -9.12 -5.72
N ALA A 117 3.66 -9.09 -4.42
CA ALA A 117 2.81 -9.65 -3.38
C ALA A 117 1.43 -8.97 -3.36
N GLY A 118 1.39 -7.64 -3.55
CA GLY A 118 0.18 -6.87 -3.78
C GLY A 118 -0.64 -7.38 -4.96
N ALA A 119 -0.02 -7.60 -6.12
CA ALA A 119 -0.72 -8.09 -7.31
C ALA A 119 -1.33 -9.49 -7.09
N ILE A 120 -0.62 -10.38 -6.39
CA ILE A 120 -1.16 -11.70 -6.00
C ILE A 120 -2.36 -11.52 -5.06
N GLY A 121 -2.21 -10.70 -4.01
CA GLY A 121 -3.30 -10.44 -3.08
C GLY A 121 -4.51 -9.80 -3.76
N PHE A 122 -4.30 -8.92 -4.74
CA PHE A 122 -5.36 -8.37 -5.58
C PHE A 122 -6.09 -9.47 -6.34
N ALA A 123 -5.35 -10.34 -7.02
CA ALA A 123 -5.94 -11.43 -7.81
C ALA A 123 -6.78 -12.36 -6.93
N ILE A 124 -6.27 -12.72 -5.75
CA ILE A 124 -7.00 -13.55 -4.78
C ILE A 124 -8.28 -12.85 -4.33
N GLY A 125 -8.19 -11.61 -3.84
CA GLY A 125 -9.36 -10.85 -3.38
C GLY A 125 -10.40 -10.64 -4.48
N TRP A 126 -9.94 -10.38 -5.70
CA TRP A 126 -10.79 -10.24 -6.89
C TRP A 126 -11.56 -11.52 -7.22
N ILE A 127 -10.89 -12.67 -7.21
CA ILE A 127 -11.50 -13.99 -7.48
C ILE A 127 -12.53 -14.31 -6.39
N ILE A 128 -12.16 -14.12 -5.11
CA ILE A 128 -13.06 -14.35 -3.98
C ILE A 128 -14.30 -13.47 -4.08
N GLY A 129 -14.15 -12.20 -4.44
CA GLY A 129 -15.28 -11.26 -4.55
C GLY A 129 -16.20 -11.46 -5.75
N LYS A 130 -15.93 -12.45 -6.60
CA LYS A 130 -16.80 -12.88 -7.71
C LYS A 130 -17.57 -14.16 -7.43
N ASN A 131 -17.18 -14.91 -6.40
CA ASN A 131 -17.83 -16.14 -5.95
C ASN A 131 -18.84 -15.83 -4.84
#